data_AF-A0AA35SVF8-F1
#
_entry.id   AF-A0AA35SVF8-F1
#
_cell.length_a   1.000
_cell.length_b   1.000
_cell.length_c   1.000
_cell.angle_alpha   90.00
_cell.angle_beta   90.00
_cell.angle_gamma   90.00
#
_symmetry.space_group_name_H-M   'P 1'
#
loop_
_entity.id
_entity.type
_entity.pdbx_description
1 polymer ?
#
loop_
_entity_poly.entity_id
_entity_poly.type
_entity_poly.pdbx_seq_one_letter_code
_entity_poly.pdbx_strand_id
1 'polypeptide(L)'
;MEDLHTSLSAMHTTECGHLLHMMCYTQMLQKGLYQCPQCQRSITDMSTAWRRHDEEREMWQMPQHLREFKVKVNNIHGIYTVSVCGE
;
A
#
# COMPACT_ATOMS: atom_id res chain seq x y z
N MET A 1 29.11 -16.70 16.87
CA MET A 1 28.22 -15.56 16.59
C MET A 1 28.17 -15.48 15.08
N GLU A 2 27.20 -16.18 14.50
CA GLU A 2 27.10 -16.31 13.04
C GLU A 2 26.40 -15.06 12.51
N ASP A 3 27.09 -14.33 11.64
CA ASP A 3 26.57 -13.14 10.98
C ASP A 3 25.37 -13.54 10.10
N LEU A 4 24.17 -13.14 10.55
CA LEU A 4 22.88 -13.40 9.89
C LEU A 4 22.77 -12.74 8.50
N HIS A 5 23.77 -11.97 8.09
CA HIS A 5 23.79 -11.19 6.85
C HIS A 5 24.57 -11.84 5.70
N THR A 6 25.17 -13.02 5.89
CA THR A 6 25.91 -13.72 4.81
C THR A 6 25.09 -14.82 4.12
N SER A 7 23.78 -14.61 3.96
CA SER A 7 23.01 -15.49 3.09
C SER A 7 23.34 -15.13 1.64
N LEU A 8 24.04 -16.01 0.90
CA LEU A 8 24.20 -15.97 -0.56
C LEU A 8 22.87 -16.15 -1.32
N SER A 9 21.76 -15.82 -0.66
CA SER A 9 20.40 -15.98 -1.15
C SER A 9 20.13 -14.92 -2.20
N ALA A 10 19.52 -15.34 -3.32
CA ALA A 10 19.08 -14.41 -4.35
C ALA A 10 18.26 -13.28 -3.72
N MET A 11 18.71 -12.04 -3.95
CA MET A 11 18.04 -10.83 -3.47
C MET A 11 17.18 -10.27 -4.61
N HIS A 12 16.01 -9.79 -4.25
CA HIS A 12 15.06 -9.12 -5.12
C HIS A 12 15.00 -7.64 -4.75
N THR A 13 15.22 -6.78 -5.74
CA THR A 13 15.02 -5.34 -5.60
C THR A 13 13.54 -5.04 -5.81
N THR A 14 12.88 -4.58 -4.74
CA THR A 14 11.48 -4.15 -4.79
C THR A 14 11.32 -2.76 -5.41
N GLU A 15 10.10 -2.39 -5.79
CA GLU A 15 9.78 -1.05 -6.34
C GLU A 15 10.09 0.10 -5.36
N CYS A 16 10.13 -0.18 -4.06
CA CYS A 16 10.53 0.80 -3.06
C CYS A 16 12.06 0.98 -2.93
N GLY A 17 12.86 0.24 -3.71
CA GLY A 17 14.33 0.33 -3.74
C GLY A 17 15.04 -0.50 -2.66
N HIS A 18 14.29 -1.21 -1.82
CA HIS A 18 14.84 -2.07 -0.78
C HIS A 18 15.06 -3.51 -1.28
N LEU A 19 16.10 -4.15 -0.76
CA LEU A 19 16.50 -5.52 -1.07
C LEU A 19 15.81 -6.50 -0.12
N LEU A 20 15.08 -7.47 -0.68
CA LEU A 20 14.48 -8.57 0.06
C LEU A 20 15.03 -9.90 -0.45
N HIS A 21 15.23 -10.88 0.41
CA HIS A 21 15.51 -12.25 -0.06
C HIS A 21 14.34 -12.77 -0.88
N MET A 22 14.61 -13.46 -1.99
CA MET A 22 13.57 -14.07 -2.85
C MET A 22 12.64 -15.00 -2.06
N MET A 23 13.19 -15.73 -1.09
CA MET A 23 12.42 -16.58 -0.19
C MET A 23 11.44 -15.77 0.66
N CYS A 24 11.93 -14.69 1.29
CA CYS A 24 11.09 -13.80 2.10
C CYS A 24 10.04 -13.09 1.24
N TYR A 25 10.42 -12.62 0.05
CA TYR A 25 9.51 -12.00 -0.91
C TYR A 25 8.34 -12.93 -1.24
N THR A 26 8.63 -14.19 -1.59
CA THR A 26 7.60 -15.18 -1.93
C THR A 26 6.70 -15.52 -0.73
N GLN A 27 7.30 -15.74 0.45
CA GLN A 27 6.53 -16.01 1.67
C GLN A 27 5.62 -14.83 2.06
N MET A 28 6.09 -13.60 1.87
CA MET A 28 5.31 -12.40 2.13
C MET A 28 4.10 -12.31 1.20
N LEU A 29 4.28 -12.56 -0.10
CA LEU A 29 3.18 -12.61 -1.07
C LEU A 29 2.15 -13.70 -0.71
N GLN A 30 2.62 -14.90 -0.33
CA GLN A 30 1.73 -16.00 0.09
C GLN A 30 0.91 -15.67 1.34
N LYS A 31 1.48 -14.88 2.27
CA LYS A 31 0.79 -14.42 3.49
C LYS A 31 -0.06 -13.18 3.27
N GLY A 32 -0.09 -12.62 2.05
CA GLY A 32 -0.78 -11.37 1.74
C GLY A 32 -0.13 -10.12 2.35
N LEU A 33 1.15 -10.21 2.73
CA LEU A 33 1.92 -9.10 3.28
C LEU A 33 2.66 -8.38 2.14
N TYR A 34 2.00 -7.37 1.56
CA TYR A 34 2.57 -6.61 0.44
C TYR A 34 3.40 -5.40 0.88
N GLN A 35 3.60 -5.18 2.18
CA GLN A 35 4.29 -4.01 2.71
C GLN A 35 5.77 -4.32 2.98
N CYS A 36 6.65 -3.44 2.53
CA CYS A 36 8.08 -3.52 2.79
C CYS A 36 8.33 -3.35 4.29
N PRO A 37 9.08 -4.24 4.96
CA PRO A 37 9.35 -4.12 6.38
C PRO A 37 10.22 -2.89 6.73
N GLN A 38 10.96 -2.34 5.76
CA GLN A 38 11.86 -1.21 5.98
C GLN A 38 11.17 0.15 5.82
N CYS A 39 10.23 0.27 4.88
CA CYS A 39 9.63 1.57 4.54
C CYS A 39 8.09 1.55 4.42
N GLN A 40 7.46 0.40 4.66
CA GLN A 40 6.00 0.20 4.61
C GLN A 40 5.34 0.49 3.25
N ARG A 41 6.13 0.75 2.19
CA ARG A 41 5.65 0.86 0.81
C ARG A 41 5.36 -0.51 0.22
N SER A 42 4.50 -0.58 -0.80
CA SER A 42 4.21 -1.82 -1.52
C SER A 42 5.49 -2.43 -2.12
N ILE A 43 5.65 -3.74 -1.98
CA ILE A 43 6.79 -4.52 -2.54
C ILE A 43 6.54 -4.98 -3.98
N THR A 44 5.29 -4.93 -4.43
CA THR A 44 4.82 -5.34 -5.75
C THR A 44 3.84 -4.31 -6.29
N ASP A 45 3.63 -4.27 -7.61
CA ASP A 45 2.57 -3.48 -8.21
C ASP A 45 1.20 -3.95 -7.69
N MET A 46 0.52 -3.05 -7.00
CA MET A 46 -0.82 -3.24 -6.46
C MET A 46 -1.86 -2.38 -7.19
N SER A 47 -1.49 -1.73 -8.31
CA SER A 47 -2.33 -0.83 -9.10
C SER A 47 -3.74 -1.37 -9.35
N THR A 48 -3.85 -2.66 -9.68
CA THR A 48 -5.14 -3.32 -9.95
C THR A 48 -6.00 -3.48 -8.70
N ALA A 49 -5.40 -3.81 -7.55
CA ALA A 49 -6.11 -3.89 -6.28
C ALA A 49 -6.59 -2.51 -5.83
N TRP A 50 -5.73 -1.49 -5.98
CA TRP A 50 -6.09 -0.11 -5.67
C TRP A 50 -7.20 0.42 -6.57
N ARG A 51 -7.19 0.11 -7.88
CA ARG A 51 -8.28 0.49 -8.79
C ARG A 51 -9.64 -0.04 -8.32
N ARG A 52 -9.69 -1.29 -7.84
CA ARG A 52 -10.94 -1.85 -7.29
C ARG A 52 -11.42 -1.10 -6.05
N HIS A 53 -10.50 -0.72 -5.17
CA HIS A 53 -10.85 0.10 -4.02
C HIS A 53 -11.32 1.51 -4.42
N ASP A 54 -10.73 2.09 -5.46
CA ASP A 54 -11.19 3.38 -5.99
C ASP A 54 -12.60 3.26 -6.59
N GLU A 55 -12.89 2.19 -7.33
CA GLU A 55 -14.24 1.87 -7.83
C GLU A 55 -15.25 1.70 -6.68
N GLU A 56 -14.89 0.96 -5.62
CA GLU A 56 -15.73 0.81 -4.42
C GLU A 56 -15.99 2.14 -3.72
N ARG A 57 -14.98 3.01 -3.65
CA ARG A 57 -15.11 4.35 -3.07
C ARG A 57 -16.03 5.25 -3.90
N GLU A 58 -15.98 5.14 -5.22
CA GLU A 58 -16.90 5.85 -6.11
C GLU A 58 -18.33 5.33 -5.99
N MET A 59 -18.50 4.01 -5.82
CA MET A 59 -19.80 3.39 -5.57
C MET A 59 -20.35 3.71 -4.17
N TRP A 60 -19.49 3.93 -3.17
CA TRP A 60 -19.90 4.32 -1.84
C TRP A 60 -20.35 5.78 -1.80
N GLN A 61 -21.64 5.99 -2.04
CA GLN A 61 -22.25 7.31 -1.91
C GLN A 61 -22.14 7.81 -0.47
N MET A 62 -21.42 8.91 -0.27
CA MET A 62 -21.27 9.52 1.05
C MET A 62 -22.65 9.94 1.60
N PRO A 63 -23.01 9.58 2.85
CA PRO A 63 -24.29 9.94 3.46
C PRO A 63 -24.56 11.44 3.41
N GLN A 64 -25.82 11.82 3.20
CA GLN A 64 -26.18 13.21 2.88
C GLN A 64 -25.75 14.23 3.94
N HIS A 65 -25.73 13.84 5.22
CA HIS A 65 -25.37 14.71 6.34
C HIS A 65 -23.85 14.93 6.52
N LEU A 66 -23.01 14.11 5.87
CA LEU A 66 -21.56 14.27 5.91
C LEU A 66 -21.04 15.07 4.73
N ARG A 67 -21.96 15.63 3.92
CA ARG A 67 -21.64 16.24 2.64
C ARG A 67 -20.96 17.59 2.69
N GLU A 68 -20.62 18.14 3.84
CA GLU A 68 -19.93 19.44 3.95
C GLU A 68 -18.56 19.33 4.63
N PHE A 69 -18.23 18.16 5.20
CA PHE A 69 -17.02 17.97 5.98
C PHE A 69 -15.84 17.60 5.09
N LYS A 70 -14.92 18.55 4.89
CA LYS A 70 -13.63 18.30 4.23
C LYS A 70 -12.66 17.64 5.22
N VAL A 71 -12.50 16.33 5.09
CA VAL A 71 -11.48 15.59 5.85
C VAL A 71 -10.26 15.36 4.96
N LYS A 72 -9.09 15.78 5.43
CA LYS A 72 -7.82 15.50 4.77
C LYS A 72 -7.33 14.13 5.23
N VAL A 73 -7.42 13.13 4.37
CA VAL A 73 -6.90 11.79 4.66
C VAL A 73 -5.56 11.64 3.95
N ASN A 74 -4.47 11.56 4.72
CA ASN A 74 -3.15 11.28 4.19
C ASN A 74 -3.02 9.75 4.06
N ASN A 75 -3.10 9.22 2.84
CA ASN A 75 -2.77 7.83 2.56
C ASN A 75 -1.49 7.73 1.73
N ILE A 76 -0.96 6.51 1.65
CA ILE A 76 0.25 6.15 0.89
C ILE A 76 0.20 6.52 -0.60
N HIS A 77 -0.98 6.77 -1.15
CA HIS A 77 -1.23 7.07 -2.57
C HIS A 77 -1.58 8.54 -2.83
N GLY A 78 -1.47 9.42 -1.83
CA GLY A 78 -1.65 10.87 -1.99
C GLY A 78 -2.63 11.48 -0.98
N ILE A 79 -2.68 12.81 -1.01
CA ILE A 79 -3.65 13.61 -0.26
C ILE A 79 -4.94 13.61 -1.07
N TYR A 80 -5.96 12.86 -0.63
CA TYR A 80 -7.29 13.01 -1.19
C TYR A 80 -8.05 14.05 -0.38
N THR A 81 -8.56 15.06 -1.07
CA THR A 81 -9.55 15.97 -0.50
C THR A 81 -10.91 15.41 -0.87
N VAL A 82 -11.62 14.81 0.09
CA VAL A 82 -13.06 14.59 -0.06
C VAL A 82 -13.73 15.95 0.12
N SER A 83 -13.84 16.67 -1.00
CA SER A 83 -14.70 17.84 -1.07
C SER A 83 -16.11 17.33 -1.14
N VAL A 84 -16.91 17.83 -0.24
CA VAL A 84 -18.30 17.55 -0.31
C VAL A 84 -18.95 18.93 -0.23
N CYS A 85 -19.68 19.24 -1.30
CA CYS A 85 -20.35 20.52 -1.48
C CYS A 85 -21.69 20.43 -0.75
N GLY A 86 -21.79 21.12 0.36
CA GLY A 86 -23.03 21.75 0.77
C GLY A 86 -22.78 23.25 0.94
N GLU A 87 -23.90 23.96 1.04
CA GLU A 87 -24.18 25.33 0.58
C GLU A 87 -23.16 26.43 0.94
#